data_AF-A0AAV8DP48-F1
#
_entry.id   AF-A0AAV8DP48-F1
#
_cell.length_a   1.000
_cell.length_b   1.000
_cell.length_c   1.000
_cell.angle_alpha   90.00
_cell.angle_beta   90.00
_cell.angle_gamma   90.00
#
_symmetry.space_group_name_H-M   'P 1'
#
loop_
_entity.id
_entity.type
_entity.pdbx_description
1 polymer ?
#
loop_
_entity_poly.entity_id
_entity_poly.type
_entity_poly.pdbx_seq_one_letter_code
_entity_poly.pdbx_strand_id
1 'polypeptide(L)'
;MLTYLTSAIFTSLLLLLVSTKSKGDEVLVIPNPSLSPSDIDLLEFPLNLEYLEAEFFLWGSLGYGLDMVAPNLTAGGPPPIGGKKANLDPVTRDIILQFAYQEVGHLRAMHKENYCYIRRPFLSLSEPQIAAALERKIRPCEAATHGFHLTFSSPSHVLRNLYCQYPLYPPFDPYTNGLNFLIASYIIPYVGLTGYVGANPKLQSAQAKRLVAGLLGVESAQDAVIRALLHERASLKVQPYDITVAELTNRISDLRNDIGKQGLKNEGLIVPLELGAEGRISGNVIAGDRDSVAYDR
;
A
#
# COMPACT_ATOMS: atom_id res chain seq x y z
N MET A 1 12.62 -23.60 -17.48
CA MET A 1 13.53 -23.03 -16.47
C MET A 1 13.14 -21.56 -16.27
N LEU A 2 11.96 -21.31 -15.69
CA LEU A 2 11.49 -19.96 -15.33
C LEU A 2 10.46 -20.10 -14.21
N THR A 3 10.94 -20.52 -13.05
CA THR A 3 10.21 -20.57 -11.78
C THR A 3 11.18 -20.02 -10.75
N TYR A 4 10.69 -19.28 -9.76
CA TYR A 4 11.43 -18.66 -8.64
C TYR A 4 12.01 -17.27 -8.90
N LEU A 5 11.18 -16.21 -8.93
CA LEU A 5 11.71 -14.86 -8.63
C LEU A 5 10.71 -13.80 -8.10
N THR A 6 9.68 -14.13 -7.32
CA THR A 6 8.82 -13.09 -6.68
C THR A 6 8.26 -13.56 -5.33
N SER A 7 8.97 -13.37 -4.21
CA SER A 7 8.54 -13.98 -2.92
C SER A 7 8.48 -13.05 -1.70
N ALA A 8 8.77 -11.74 -1.81
CA ALA A 8 8.67 -10.86 -0.64
C ALA A 8 7.58 -9.80 -0.83
N ILE A 9 7.64 -9.02 -1.92
CA ILE A 9 6.67 -7.95 -2.30
C ILE A 9 5.22 -8.43 -2.34
N PHE A 10 5.00 -9.66 -2.82
CA PHE A 10 3.66 -10.21 -2.99
C PHE A 10 2.92 -10.46 -1.67
N THR A 11 3.59 -10.79 -0.57
CA THR A 11 2.93 -11.55 0.51
C THR A 11 2.17 -10.74 1.57
N SER A 12 2.30 -9.41 1.63
CA SER A 12 1.48 -8.55 2.52
C SER A 12 0.27 -7.95 1.82
N LEU A 13 0.38 -7.60 0.53
CA LEU A 13 -0.77 -7.13 -0.26
C LEU A 13 -1.66 -8.30 -0.70
N LEU A 14 -1.09 -9.51 -0.90
CA LEU A 14 -1.83 -10.77 -1.13
C LEU A 14 -2.73 -11.18 0.06
N LEU A 15 -2.52 -10.60 1.25
CA LEU A 15 -3.47 -10.78 2.35
C LEU A 15 -4.79 -10.06 2.09
N LEU A 16 -4.74 -8.89 1.44
CA LEU A 16 -5.94 -8.17 0.99
C LEU A 16 -6.44 -8.68 -0.37
N LEU A 17 -5.50 -9.10 -1.23
CA LEU A 17 -5.73 -9.67 -2.56
C LEU A 17 -5.61 -11.21 -2.51
N VAL A 18 -6.70 -11.92 -2.22
CA VAL A 18 -6.69 -13.38 -2.35
C VAL A 18 -6.85 -13.72 -3.83
N SER A 19 -5.73 -13.86 -4.54
CA SER A 19 -5.74 -14.36 -5.92
C SER A 19 -6.10 -15.84 -5.91
N THR A 20 -7.38 -16.16 -6.05
CA THR A 20 -7.81 -17.50 -6.41
C THR A 20 -7.56 -17.69 -7.91
N LYS A 21 -6.38 -18.16 -8.30
CA LYS A 21 -6.29 -18.87 -9.59
C LYS A 21 -7.04 -20.19 -9.43
N SER A 22 -8.37 -20.14 -9.57
CA SER A 22 -9.18 -21.33 -9.74
C SER A 22 -8.80 -21.99 -11.06
N LYS A 23 -8.62 -23.33 -11.05
CA LYS A 23 -8.53 -24.13 -12.28
C LYS A 23 -9.90 -24.08 -12.97
N GLY A 24 -10.17 -23.01 -13.70
CA GLY A 24 -11.46 -22.79 -14.37
C GLY A 24 -11.75 -21.33 -14.75
N ASP A 25 -11.03 -20.36 -14.19
CA ASP A 25 -11.15 -18.97 -14.62
C ASP A 25 -10.27 -18.75 -15.85
N GLU A 26 -10.83 -19.02 -17.03
CA GLU A 26 -10.32 -18.39 -18.26
C GLU A 26 -10.43 -16.88 -18.06
N VAL A 27 -9.29 -16.23 -17.80
CA VAL A 27 -9.18 -14.77 -17.90
C VAL A 27 -9.67 -14.44 -19.30
N LEU A 28 -10.83 -13.79 -19.39
CA LEU A 28 -11.30 -13.21 -20.64
C LEU A 28 -10.43 -11.98 -20.93
N VAL A 29 -9.17 -12.23 -21.27
CA VAL A 29 -8.31 -11.26 -21.92
C VAL A 29 -8.91 -11.09 -23.30
N ILE A 30 -9.75 -10.07 -23.50
CA ILE A 30 -10.08 -9.63 -24.84
C ILE A 30 -8.78 -9.02 -25.38
N PRO A 31 -8.08 -9.66 -26.33
CA PRO A 31 -6.78 -9.18 -26.73
C PRO A 31 -6.96 -7.86 -27.47
N ASN A 32 -6.42 -6.78 -26.91
CA ASN A 32 -6.22 -5.56 -27.66
C ASN A 32 -4.98 -5.76 -28.56
N PRO A 33 -5.11 -5.72 -29.90
CA PRO A 33 -3.99 -5.90 -30.82
C PRO A 33 -2.89 -4.83 -30.67
N SER A 34 -3.13 -3.73 -29.95
CA SER A 34 -2.13 -2.70 -29.67
C SER A 34 -1.24 -2.98 -28.45
N LEU A 35 -1.54 -4.00 -27.64
CA LEU A 35 -0.74 -4.37 -26.48
C LEU A 35 0.01 -5.68 -26.67
N SER A 36 1.26 -5.70 -26.18
CA SER A 36 2.01 -6.95 -26.09
C SER A 36 1.49 -7.81 -24.92
N PRO A 37 1.54 -9.15 -25.00
CA PRO A 37 1.23 -10.01 -23.85
C PRO A 37 2.02 -9.66 -22.59
N SER A 38 3.28 -9.23 -22.76
CA SER A 38 4.12 -8.77 -21.65
C SER A 38 3.58 -7.51 -20.98
N ASP A 39 2.96 -6.59 -21.72
CA ASP A 39 2.34 -5.40 -21.13
C ASP A 39 1.12 -5.78 -20.30
N ILE A 40 0.32 -6.73 -20.79
CA ILE A 40 -0.87 -7.22 -20.08
C ILE A 40 -0.47 -7.85 -18.73
N ASP A 41 0.55 -8.70 -18.73
CA ASP A 41 1.08 -9.33 -17.50
C ASP A 41 1.61 -8.28 -16.50
N LEU A 42 2.25 -7.22 -16.99
CA LEU A 42 2.75 -6.13 -16.15
C LEU A 42 1.65 -5.22 -15.61
N LEU A 43 0.49 -5.16 -16.27
CA LEU A 43 -0.67 -4.35 -15.86
C LEU A 43 -1.63 -5.06 -14.90
N GLU A 44 -1.53 -6.39 -14.74
CA GLU A 44 -2.38 -7.16 -13.82
C GLU A 44 -2.22 -6.67 -12.36
N PHE A 45 -0.98 -6.46 -11.91
CA PHE A 45 -0.71 -6.01 -10.55
C PHE A 45 -1.26 -4.60 -10.28
N PRO A 46 -0.95 -3.58 -11.12
CA PRO A 46 -1.61 -2.28 -11.07
C PRO A 46 -3.13 -2.36 -10.98
N LEU A 47 -3.78 -3.08 -11.90
CA LEU A 47 -5.24 -3.16 -11.94
C LEU A 47 -5.84 -3.75 -10.66
N ASN A 48 -5.21 -4.79 -10.11
CA ASN A 48 -5.65 -5.37 -8.83
C ASN A 48 -5.51 -4.39 -7.66
N LEU A 49 -4.50 -3.52 -7.70
CA LEU A 49 -4.33 -2.47 -6.70
C LEU A 49 -5.42 -1.40 -6.82
N GLU A 50 -5.71 -0.93 -8.03
CA GLU A 50 -6.79 0.03 -8.28
C GLU A 50 -8.14 -0.49 -7.75
N TYR A 51 -8.42 -1.79 -7.90
CA TYR A 51 -9.61 -2.40 -7.29
C TYR A 51 -9.58 -2.36 -5.76
N LEU A 52 -8.44 -2.65 -5.14
CA LEU A 52 -8.29 -2.59 -3.69
C LEU A 52 -8.52 -1.17 -3.16
N GLU A 53 -7.93 -0.17 -3.79
CA GLU A 53 -8.04 1.24 -3.40
C GLU A 53 -9.45 1.77 -3.63
N ALA A 54 -10.04 1.51 -4.80
CA ALA A 54 -11.41 1.89 -5.09
C ALA A 54 -12.37 1.33 -4.05
N GLU A 55 -12.30 0.03 -3.77
CA GLU A 55 -13.17 -0.58 -2.76
C GLU A 55 -12.90 -0.03 -1.37
N PHE A 56 -11.63 0.05 -0.94
CA PHE A 56 -11.30 0.51 0.41
C PHE A 56 -11.76 1.95 0.67
N PHE A 57 -11.51 2.87 -0.26
CA PHE A 57 -11.92 4.27 -0.12
C PHE A 57 -13.43 4.47 -0.27
N LEU A 58 -14.10 3.74 -1.18
CA LEU A 58 -15.56 3.78 -1.31
C LEU A 58 -16.25 3.26 -0.05
N TRP A 59 -15.82 2.11 0.48
CA TRP A 59 -16.35 1.58 1.72
C TRP A 59 -16.10 2.52 2.89
N GLY A 60 -14.87 3.03 3.04
CA GLY A 60 -14.53 3.96 4.12
C GLY A 60 -15.35 5.24 4.11
N SER A 61 -15.56 5.84 2.95
CA SER A 61 -16.26 7.14 2.82
C SER A 61 -17.80 7.01 2.76
N LEU A 62 -18.32 6.05 2.00
CA LEU A 62 -19.75 5.92 1.70
C LEU A 62 -20.43 4.80 2.50
N GLY A 63 -19.72 3.70 2.74
CA GLY A 63 -20.25 2.47 3.34
C GLY A 63 -20.73 1.44 2.32
N TYR A 64 -20.34 1.58 1.05
CA TYR A 64 -20.62 0.64 -0.04
C TYR A 64 -19.57 0.80 -1.15
N GLY A 65 -19.41 -0.23 -1.97
CA GLY A 65 -18.34 -0.34 -2.97
C GLY A 65 -18.75 -0.14 -4.43
N LEU A 66 -17.94 -0.71 -5.33
CA LEU A 66 -18.12 -0.58 -6.79
C LEU A 66 -19.46 -1.15 -7.27
N ASP A 67 -20.03 -2.15 -6.59
CA ASP A 67 -21.32 -2.74 -6.96
C ASP A 67 -22.47 -1.72 -6.99
N MET A 68 -22.36 -0.64 -6.21
CA MET A 68 -23.33 0.46 -6.23
C MET A 68 -22.86 1.64 -7.06
N VAL A 69 -21.56 1.97 -7.02
CA VAL A 69 -21.02 3.19 -7.63
C VAL A 69 -20.77 3.04 -9.14
N ALA A 70 -20.23 1.91 -9.55
CA ALA A 70 -19.84 1.63 -10.93
C ALA A 70 -19.86 0.11 -11.20
N PRO A 71 -21.03 -0.56 -11.13
CA PRO A 71 -21.13 -2.02 -11.18
C PRO A 71 -20.52 -2.64 -12.44
N ASN A 72 -20.56 -1.92 -13.55
CA ASN A 72 -19.96 -2.33 -14.82
C ASN A 72 -18.43 -2.44 -14.76
N LEU A 73 -17.77 -1.74 -13.84
CA LEU A 73 -16.33 -1.80 -13.65
C LEU A 73 -15.90 -3.00 -12.80
N THR A 74 -16.81 -3.74 -12.16
CA THR A 74 -16.43 -4.97 -11.43
C THR A 74 -16.08 -6.12 -12.38
N ALA A 75 -16.51 -6.02 -13.64
CA ALA A 75 -16.38 -7.06 -14.66
C ALA A 75 -16.93 -8.44 -14.22
N GLY A 76 -17.90 -8.46 -13.29
CA GLY A 76 -18.48 -9.67 -12.73
C GLY A 76 -17.66 -10.34 -11.63
N GLY A 77 -16.62 -9.67 -11.11
CA GLY A 77 -15.87 -10.12 -9.93
C GLY A 77 -16.70 -10.02 -8.64
N PRO A 78 -16.41 -10.85 -7.62
CA PRO A 78 -17.19 -10.89 -6.39
C PRO A 78 -17.06 -9.58 -5.58
N PRO A 79 -18.08 -9.17 -4.81
CA PRO A 79 -17.99 -8.04 -3.90
C PRO A 79 -16.93 -8.28 -2.82
N PRO A 80 -16.25 -7.22 -2.33
CA PRO A 80 -15.34 -7.36 -1.19
C PRO A 80 -16.10 -7.81 0.05
N ILE A 81 -15.40 -8.49 0.95
CA ILE A 81 -15.92 -8.82 2.29
C ILE A 81 -15.33 -7.90 3.35
N GLY A 82 -16.09 -7.66 4.42
CA GLY A 82 -15.60 -6.97 5.62
C GLY A 82 -15.39 -5.46 5.49
N GLY A 83 -15.69 -4.86 4.33
CA GLY A 83 -15.72 -3.41 4.15
C GLY A 83 -16.75 -2.77 5.07
N LYS A 84 -16.41 -1.63 5.66
CA LYS A 84 -17.29 -0.86 6.55
C LYS A 84 -17.16 0.63 6.26
N LYS A 85 -18.22 1.38 6.58
CA LYS A 85 -18.14 2.84 6.65
C LYS A 85 -17.26 3.25 7.82
N ALA A 86 -16.22 4.02 7.53
CA ALA A 86 -15.35 4.56 8.57
C ALA A 86 -16.00 5.78 9.24
N ASN A 87 -15.67 5.98 10.52
CA ASN A 87 -16.07 7.16 11.27
C ASN A 87 -15.13 8.34 10.97
N LEU A 88 -15.25 8.90 9.78
CA LEU A 88 -14.41 10.00 9.30
C LEU A 88 -15.00 11.35 9.67
N ASP A 89 -14.15 12.28 10.10
CA ASP A 89 -14.54 13.69 10.21
C ASP A 89 -14.86 14.26 8.81
N PRO A 90 -15.60 15.39 8.71
CA PRO A 90 -16.05 15.89 7.41
C PRO A 90 -14.93 16.16 6.40
N VAL A 91 -13.76 16.64 6.84
CA VAL A 91 -12.64 16.96 5.94
C VAL A 91 -11.98 15.68 5.46
N THR A 92 -11.65 14.77 6.38
CA THR A 92 -11.06 13.48 5.99
C THR A 92 -12.01 12.67 5.10
N ARG A 93 -13.32 12.68 5.39
CA ARG A 93 -14.31 12.00 4.56
C ARG A 93 -14.34 12.55 3.14
N ASP A 94 -14.31 13.88 2.99
CA ASP A 94 -14.32 14.52 1.68
C ASP A 94 -13.07 14.16 0.87
N ILE A 95 -11.89 14.22 1.48
CA ILE A 95 -10.62 13.83 0.84
C ILE A 95 -10.64 12.36 0.42
N ILE A 96 -11.02 11.45 1.31
CA ILE A 96 -11.10 10.01 0.99
C ILE A 96 -12.14 9.73 -0.09
N LEU A 97 -13.25 10.47 -0.10
CA LEU A 97 -14.25 10.33 -1.17
C LEU A 97 -13.73 10.80 -2.53
N GLN A 98 -12.93 11.88 -2.55
CA GLN A 98 -12.26 12.32 -3.78
C GLN A 98 -11.34 11.21 -4.31
N PHE A 99 -10.53 10.59 -3.44
CA PHE A 99 -9.66 9.47 -3.82
C PHE A 99 -10.49 8.30 -4.35
N ALA A 100 -11.55 7.93 -3.65
CA ALA A 100 -12.44 6.84 -4.08
C ALA A 100 -12.96 7.03 -5.51
N TYR A 101 -13.37 8.25 -5.88
CA TYR A 101 -13.82 8.53 -7.23
C TYR A 101 -12.70 8.64 -8.27
N GLN A 102 -11.48 9.00 -7.84
CA GLN A 102 -10.29 8.94 -8.70
C GLN A 102 -9.96 7.48 -9.06
N GLU A 103 -10.02 6.54 -8.11
CA GLU A 103 -9.78 5.12 -8.40
C GLU A 103 -10.85 4.52 -9.32
N VAL A 104 -12.10 4.92 -9.15
CA VAL A 104 -13.17 4.58 -10.12
C VAL A 104 -12.82 5.12 -11.52
N GLY A 105 -12.18 6.29 -11.59
CA GLY A 105 -11.62 6.86 -12.82
C GLY A 105 -10.47 6.05 -13.39
N HIS A 106 -9.53 5.60 -12.56
CA HIS A 106 -8.41 4.75 -12.94
C HIS A 106 -8.87 3.41 -13.51
N LEU A 107 -9.79 2.71 -12.82
CA LEU A 107 -10.43 1.50 -13.32
C LEU A 107 -11.12 1.73 -14.67
N ARG A 108 -11.82 2.86 -14.83
CA ARG A 108 -12.42 3.22 -16.11
C ARG A 108 -11.37 3.45 -17.19
N ALA A 109 -10.24 4.08 -16.87
CA ALA A 109 -9.14 4.32 -17.82
C ALA A 109 -8.46 3.01 -18.25
N MET A 110 -8.32 2.04 -17.33
CA MET A 110 -7.77 0.71 -17.61
C MET A 110 -8.74 -0.18 -18.40
N HIS A 111 -10.04 -0.08 -18.14
CA HIS A 111 -11.08 -0.77 -18.93
C HIS A 111 -11.30 -0.12 -20.29
N LYS A 112 -11.12 1.19 -20.40
CA LYS A 112 -11.13 1.90 -21.69
C LYS A 112 -9.96 1.40 -22.54
N GLU A 113 -10.15 1.30 -23.84
CA GLU A 113 -9.16 0.74 -24.79
C GLU A 113 -8.81 -0.75 -24.57
N ASN A 114 -9.59 -1.55 -23.82
CA ASN A 114 -9.31 -2.98 -23.62
C ASN A 114 -7.85 -3.27 -23.16
N TYR A 115 -7.22 -2.38 -22.37
CA TYR A 115 -5.82 -2.60 -21.96
C TYR A 115 -5.68 -3.89 -21.15
N CYS A 116 -6.63 -4.10 -20.25
CA CYS A 116 -6.67 -5.26 -19.38
C CYS A 116 -8.11 -5.42 -18.88
N TYR A 117 -8.80 -6.48 -19.29
CA TYR A 117 -10.13 -6.81 -18.78
C TYR A 117 -10.00 -7.91 -17.73
N ILE A 118 -9.60 -7.53 -16.52
CA ILE A 118 -9.53 -8.46 -15.38
C ILE A 118 -10.72 -8.18 -14.48
N ARG A 119 -11.41 -9.25 -14.10
CA ARG A 119 -12.50 -9.19 -13.12
C ARG A 119 -11.95 -8.71 -11.79
N ARG A 120 -12.70 -7.89 -11.07
CA ARG A 120 -12.36 -7.50 -9.68
C ARG A 120 -11.93 -8.75 -8.89
N PRO A 121 -10.74 -8.77 -8.28
CA PRO A 121 -10.28 -9.92 -7.50
C PRO A 121 -11.13 -10.07 -6.23
N PHE A 122 -11.04 -11.22 -5.56
CA PHE A 122 -11.61 -11.35 -4.23
C PHE A 122 -10.80 -10.50 -3.23
N LEU A 123 -11.49 -9.59 -2.55
CA LEU A 123 -10.90 -8.63 -1.63
C LEU A 123 -11.45 -8.83 -0.22
N SER A 124 -10.55 -8.88 0.77
CA SER A 124 -10.91 -8.85 2.18
C SER A 124 -10.49 -7.54 2.81
N LEU A 125 -11.47 -6.68 3.08
CA LEU A 125 -11.28 -5.38 3.73
C LEU A 125 -11.59 -5.43 5.23
N SER A 126 -11.65 -6.64 5.81
CA SER A 126 -11.97 -6.82 7.22
C SER A 126 -10.87 -6.29 8.13
N GLU A 127 -11.24 -5.81 9.33
CA GLU A 127 -10.31 -5.31 10.36
C GLU A 127 -9.18 -6.32 10.65
N PRO A 128 -9.44 -7.63 10.86
CA PRO A 128 -8.36 -8.58 11.13
C PRO A 128 -7.38 -8.71 9.97
N GLN A 129 -7.86 -8.58 8.73
CA GLN A 129 -7.02 -8.70 7.54
C GLN A 129 -6.10 -7.49 7.38
N ILE A 130 -6.64 -6.29 7.62
CA ILE A 130 -5.89 -5.03 7.56
C ILE A 130 -4.89 -4.94 8.72
N ALA A 131 -5.29 -5.34 9.94
CA ALA A 131 -4.38 -5.48 11.07
C ALA A 131 -3.24 -6.45 10.76
N ALA A 132 -3.55 -7.62 10.19
CA ALA A 132 -2.53 -8.58 9.78
C ALA A 132 -1.58 -8.02 8.71
N ALA A 133 -2.07 -7.19 7.79
CA ALA A 133 -1.25 -6.52 6.78
C ALA A 133 -0.31 -5.46 7.41
N LEU A 134 -0.76 -4.75 8.44
CA LEU A 134 0.04 -3.81 9.23
C LEU A 134 1.12 -4.49 10.07
N GLU A 135 0.83 -5.67 10.59
CA GLU A 135 1.61 -6.30 11.66
C GLU A 135 2.48 -7.48 11.16
N ARG A 136 2.50 -7.77 9.86
CA ARG A 136 2.97 -9.04 9.25
C ARG A 136 4.43 -9.44 9.46
N LYS A 137 5.22 -8.72 10.26
CA LYS A 137 6.56 -9.15 10.69
C LYS A 137 6.96 -8.61 12.06
N ILE A 138 5.97 -8.37 12.91
CA ILE A 138 6.27 -8.23 14.32
C ILE A 138 6.74 -9.60 14.83
N ARG A 139 8.05 -9.80 14.89
CA ARG A 139 8.63 -11.02 15.47
C ARG A 139 8.12 -11.12 16.92
N PRO A 140 7.48 -12.22 17.33
CA PRO A 140 7.31 -12.49 18.74
C PRO A 140 8.70 -12.41 19.39
N CYS A 141 8.85 -11.66 20.48
CA CYS A 141 9.97 -11.96 21.36
C CYS A 141 9.82 -13.44 21.73
N GLU A 142 10.78 -14.29 21.38
CA GLU A 142 11.00 -15.46 22.22
C GLU A 142 11.35 -14.89 23.60
N ALA A 143 10.47 -15.10 24.57
CA ALA A 143 10.74 -14.70 25.94
C ALA A 143 12.06 -15.35 26.34
N ALA A 144 13.08 -14.54 26.62
CA ALA A 144 14.32 -15.01 27.21
C ALA A 144 14.03 -15.44 28.66
N THR A 145 13.40 -16.60 28.83
CA THR A 145 13.54 -17.38 30.05
C THR A 145 14.95 -17.95 30.03
N HIS A 146 15.88 -17.19 30.60
CA HIS A 146 17.08 -17.61 31.35
C HIS A 146 18.14 -16.51 31.23
N GLY A 147 18.56 -16.01 32.40
CA GLY A 147 19.39 -14.82 32.54
C GLY A 147 20.66 -14.86 31.69
N PHE A 148 20.88 -13.79 30.93
CA PHE A 148 22.16 -13.52 30.31
C PHE A 148 22.54 -12.06 30.56
N HIS A 149 23.60 -11.90 31.34
CA HIS A 149 24.22 -10.63 31.69
C HIS A 149 25.12 -10.22 30.52
N LEU A 150 24.86 -9.08 29.88
CA LEU A 150 25.76 -8.55 28.83
C LEU A 150 26.35 -7.22 29.26
N THR A 151 27.67 -7.23 29.38
CA THR A 151 28.56 -6.08 29.51
C THR A 151 28.64 -5.32 28.18
N PHE A 152 28.59 -4.00 28.25
CA PHE A 152 28.72 -3.11 27.10
C PHE A 152 30.19 -2.91 26.71
N SER A 153 30.53 -3.19 25.45
CA SER A 153 31.76 -2.66 24.83
C SER A 153 31.65 -2.58 23.30
N SER A 154 31.30 -1.39 22.79
CA SER A 154 31.89 -0.70 21.61
C SER A 154 30.86 0.23 20.92
N PRO A 155 31.20 1.51 20.63
CA PRO A 155 30.28 2.48 20.03
C PRO A 155 30.62 2.76 18.55
N SER A 156 30.17 1.92 17.62
CA SER A 156 30.11 2.29 16.20
C SER A 156 29.45 1.19 15.39
N HIS A 157 28.19 1.42 15.05
CA HIS A 157 27.38 0.95 13.91
C HIS A 157 25.92 1.03 14.34
N VAL A 158 25.21 1.98 13.74
CA VAL A 158 23.74 2.13 13.64
C VAL A 158 22.98 1.20 14.58
N LEU A 159 22.43 1.77 15.65
CA LEU A 159 21.43 1.14 16.51
C LEU A 159 20.24 0.69 15.64
N ARG A 160 20.36 -0.50 15.03
CA ARG A 160 19.22 -1.28 14.62
C ARG A 160 18.54 -1.63 15.93
N ASN A 161 17.61 -0.76 16.32
CA ASN A 161 16.67 -0.97 17.40
C ASN A 161 15.89 -2.25 17.07
N LEU A 162 16.49 -3.40 17.38
CA LEU A 162 15.85 -4.70 17.47
C LEU A 162 15.01 -4.70 18.77
N TYR A 163 14.17 -3.69 18.95
CA TYR A 163 13.05 -3.79 19.86
C TYR A 163 12.14 -4.84 19.25
N CYS A 164 11.85 -5.90 19.98
CA CYS A 164 10.69 -6.71 19.65
C CYS A 164 9.51 -5.75 19.56
N GLN A 165 8.93 -5.64 18.38
CA GLN A 165 7.63 -5.03 18.28
C GLN A 165 6.65 -6.05 18.88
N TYR A 166 5.57 -5.60 19.51
CA TYR A 166 4.46 -6.47 19.89
C TYR A 166 3.29 -6.14 18.96
N PRO A 167 2.49 -7.14 18.55
CA PRO A 167 1.28 -6.90 17.77
C PRO A 167 0.41 -5.88 18.48
N LEU A 168 -0.35 -5.11 17.71
CA LEU A 168 -1.21 -4.09 18.29
C LEU A 168 -2.34 -4.80 19.04
N TYR A 169 -2.56 -4.40 20.29
CA TYR A 169 -3.63 -4.94 21.12
C TYR A 169 -4.49 -3.81 21.70
N PRO A 170 -5.81 -3.79 21.43
CA PRO A 170 -6.56 -4.67 20.54
C PRO A 170 -6.10 -4.55 19.06
N PRO A 171 -6.47 -5.51 18.17
CA PRO A 171 -6.11 -5.44 16.75
C PRO A 171 -6.47 -4.11 16.11
N PHE A 172 -5.64 -3.66 15.15
CA PHE A 172 -5.87 -2.38 14.48
C PHE A 172 -7.18 -2.35 13.69
N ASP A 173 -8.07 -1.43 14.07
CA ASP A 173 -9.32 -1.15 13.35
C ASP A 173 -9.16 0.12 12.48
N PRO A 174 -9.15 -0.01 11.14
CA PRO A 174 -9.07 1.13 10.22
C PRO A 174 -10.35 1.97 10.18
N TYR A 175 -11.50 1.44 10.57
CA TYR A 175 -12.80 2.10 10.41
C TYR A 175 -13.20 2.96 11.62
N THR A 176 -12.46 2.84 12.72
CA THR A 176 -12.80 3.45 14.01
C THR A 176 -12.80 4.98 14.02
N ASN A 177 -11.87 5.61 13.28
CA ASN A 177 -11.78 7.07 13.16
C ASN A 177 -10.93 7.49 11.93
N GLY A 178 -10.91 8.80 11.62
CA GLY A 178 -10.14 9.36 10.51
C GLY A 178 -8.63 9.11 10.57
N LEU A 179 -8.00 9.17 11.76
CA LEU A 179 -6.57 8.93 11.90
C LEU A 179 -6.22 7.46 11.59
N ASN A 180 -6.99 6.51 12.14
CA ASN A 180 -6.80 5.10 11.86
C ASN A 180 -6.99 4.79 10.37
N PHE A 181 -8.01 5.41 9.75
CA PHE A 181 -8.27 5.22 8.33
C PHE A 181 -7.12 5.78 7.46
N LEU A 182 -6.56 6.94 7.81
CA LEU A 182 -5.38 7.50 7.13
C LEU A 182 -4.14 6.62 7.31
N ILE A 183 -3.91 6.06 8.49
CA ILE A 183 -2.80 5.12 8.75
C ILE A 183 -2.96 3.83 7.94
N ALA A 184 -4.18 3.30 7.82
CA ALA A 184 -4.46 2.16 6.95
C ALA A 184 -4.27 2.52 5.47
N SER A 185 -4.76 3.69 5.06
CA SER A 185 -4.58 4.21 3.70
C SER A 185 -3.10 4.37 3.37
N TYR A 186 -2.25 4.79 4.31
CA TYR A 186 -0.81 4.91 4.10
C TYR A 186 -0.17 3.62 3.57
N ILE A 187 -0.72 2.44 3.89
CA ILE A 187 -0.24 1.10 3.45
C ILE A 187 -0.33 0.93 1.93
N ILE A 188 -1.41 1.41 1.33
CA ILE A 188 -1.89 0.92 0.04
C ILE A 188 -1.16 1.62 -1.14
N PRO A 189 -1.14 2.97 -1.25
CA PRO A 189 -0.61 3.67 -2.43
C PRO A 189 0.88 3.44 -2.64
N TYR A 190 1.67 3.37 -1.56
CA TYR A 190 3.12 3.24 -1.69
C TYR A 190 3.57 1.93 -2.34
N VAL A 191 2.79 0.86 -2.15
CA VAL A 191 3.06 -0.41 -2.82
C VAL A 191 2.76 -0.29 -4.32
N GLY A 192 1.73 0.49 -4.69
CA GLY A 192 1.44 0.87 -6.08
C GLY A 192 2.51 1.70 -6.73
N LEU A 193 2.92 2.80 -6.11
CA LEU A 193 3.94 3.72 -6.62
C LEU A 193 5.20 2.98 -7.03
N THR A 194 5.71 2.15 -6.14
CA THR A 194 6.93 1.38 -6.39
C THR A 194 6.73 0.31 -7.46
N GLY A 195 5.54 -0.31 -7.55
CA GLY A 195 5.17 -1.22 -8.62
C GLY A 195 5.11 -0.52 -9.98
N TYR A 196 4.52 0.68 -10.05
CA TYR A 196 4.44 1.48 -11.26
C TYR A 196 5.81 1.93 -11.77
N VAL A 197 6.66 2.47 -10.89
CA VAL A 197 8.04 2.85 -11.25
C VAL A 197 8.84 1.64 -11.74
N GLY A 198 8.68 0.48 -11.09
CA GLY A 198 9.36 -0.77 -11.49
C GLY A 198 8.83 -1.43 -12.76
N ALA A 199 7.55 -1.22 -13.10
CA ALA A 199 6.92 -1.74 -14.31
C ALA A 199 7.19 -0.87 -15.53
N ASN A 200 7.22 0.45 -15.37
CA ASN A 200 7.26 1.41 -16.49
C ASN A 200 8.43 1.17 -17.49
N PRO A 201 9.67 0.87 -17.05
CA PRO A 201 10.78 0.56 -17.97
C PRO A 201 10.59 -0.75 -18.75
N LYS A 202 9.76 -1.66 -18.25
CA LYS A 202 9.54 -3.01 -18.82
C LYS A 202 8.38 -3.02 -19.83
N LEU A 203 7.51 -2.00 -19.79
CA LEU A 203 6.44 -1.83 -20.76
C LEU A 203 7.00 -1.59 -22.16
N GLN A 204 6.33 -2.13 -23.17
CA GLN A 204 6.72 -2.05 -24.57
C GLN A 204 5.89 -0.98 -25.30
N SER A 205 4.58 -0.99 -25.14
CA SER A 205 3.69 -0.06 -25.83
C SER A 205 3.78 1.36 -25.25
N ALA A 206 3.80 2.36 -26.13
CA ALA A 206 3.69 3.77 -25.73
C ALA A 206 2.36 4.04 -25.00
N GLN A 207 1.33 3.27 -25.34
CA GLN A 207 -0.01 3.36 -24.76
C GLN A 207 0.00 2.92 -23.29
N ALA A 208 0.57 1.74 -22.97
CA ALA A 208 0.70 1.28 -21.59
C ALA A 208 1.62 2.20 -20.76
N LYS A 209 2.74 2.67 -21.33
CA LYS A 209 3.62 3.65 -20.67
C LYS A 209 2.88 4.93 -20.30
N ARG A 210 2.08 5.46 -21.23
CA ARG A 210 1.28 6.66 -20.99
C ARG A 210 0.26 6.43 -19.88
N LEU A 211 -0.42 5.29 -19.88
CA LEU A 211 -1.40 4.92 -18.86
C LEU A 211 -0.72 4.83 -17.48
N VAL A 212 0.31 4.01 -17.35
CA VAL A 212 1.05 3.80 -16.09
C VAL A 212 1.68 5.10 -15.57
N ALA A 213 2.26 5.92 -16.44
CA ALA A 213 2.79 7.22 -16.03
C ALA A 213 1.69 8.19 -15.55
N GLY A 214 0.51 8.13 -16.16
CA GLY A 214 -0.64 8.93 -15.74
C GLY A 214 -1.17 8.52 -14.36
N LEU A 215 -1.33 7.21 -14.13
CA LEU A 215 -1.74 6.66 -12.84
C LEU A 215 -0.71 7.00 -11.76
N LEU A 216 0.57 6.73 -12.00
CA LEU A 216 1.66 7.06 -11.08
C LEU A 216 1.63 8.52 -10.60
N GLY A 217 1.29 9.47 -11.47
CA GLY A 217 1.20 10.88 -11.10
C GLY A 217 0.08 11.20 -10.11
N VAL A 218 -1.09 10.57 -10.27
CA VAL A 218 -2.25 10.77 -9.37
C VAL A 218 -2.00 10.04 -8.05
N GLU A 219 -1.55 8.79 -8.11
CA GLU A 219 -1.16 8.01 -6.93
C GLU A 219 -0.13 8.74 -6.07
N SER A 220 0.85 9.40 -6.71
CA SER A 220 1.89 10.13 -5.99
C SER A 220 1.31 11.34 -5.24
N ALA A 221 0.30 11.99 -5.81
CA ALA A 221 -0.40 13.10 -5.17
C ALA A 221 -1.25 12.62 -3.99
N GLN A 222 -1.93 11.48 -4.13
CA GLN A 222 -2.68 10.85 -3.04
C GLN A 222 -1.79 10.45 -1.87
N ASP A 223 -0.65 9.77 -2.13
CA ASP A 223 0.34 9.42 -1.11
C ASP A 223 0.87 10.68 -0.39
N ALA A 224 1.19 11.74 -1.14
CA ALA A 224 1.66 13.00 -0.57
C ALA A 224 0.61 13.66 0.34
N VAL A 225 -0.67 13.64 -0.03
CA VAL A 225 -1.76 14.16 0.82
C VAL A 225 -1.90 13.34 2.10
N ILE A 226 -1.91 12.01 2.00
CA ILE A 226 -1.98 11.12 3.18
C ILE A 226 -0.78 11.38 4.10
N ARG A 227 0.43 11.42 3.54
CA ARG A 227 1.66 11.70 4.28
C ARG A 227 1.64 13.07 4.93
N ALA A 228 1.16 14.11 4.26
CA ALA A 228 1.07 15.45 4.82
C ALA A 228 0.13 15.48 6.03
N LEU A 229 -1.06 14.86 5.91
CA LEU A 229 -2.02 14.76 7.01
C LEU A 229 -1.46 13.95 8.18
N LEU A 230 -0.77 12.84 7.93
CA LEU A 230 -0.16 12.05 8.99
C LEU A 230 1.06 12.76 9.62
N HIS A 231 1.84 13.49 8.83
CA HIS A 231 3.00 14.25 9.29
C HIS A 231 2.60 15.38 10.25
N GLU A 232 1.52 16.10 9.94
CA GLU A 232 0.93 17.09 10.86
C GLU A 232 0.54 16.46 12.22
N ARG A 233 0.21 15.17 12.20
CA ARG A 233 -0.24 14.39 13.36
C ARG A 233 0.87 13.49 13.93
N ALA A 234 2.11 13.65 13.48
CA ALA A 234 3.21 12.72 13.74
C ALA A 234 3.44 12.42 15.23
N SER A 235 3.30 13.43 16.09
CA SER A 235 3.50 13.30 17.54
C SER A 235 2.26 12.84 18.32
N LEU A 236 1.10 12.73 17.67
CA LEU A 236 -0.12 12.26 18.33
C LEU A 236 -0.01 10.77 18.62
N LYS A 237 -0.54 10.34 19.78
CA LYS A 237 -0.68 8.92 20.12
C LYS A 237 -1.86 8.31 19.37
N VAL A 238 -1.64 7.13 18.80
CA VAL A 238 -2.68 6.35 18.10
C VAL A 238 -3.45 5.55 19.13
N GLN A 239 -4.55 6.10 19.66
CA GLN A 239 -5.33 5.41 20.67
C GLN A 239 -5.92 4.09 20.16
N PRO A 240 -5.97 3.03 20.99
CA PRO A 240 -5.56 2.95 22.41
C PRO A 240 -4.07 2.61 22.62
N TYR A 241 -3.27 2.62 21.56
CA TYR A 241 -1.86 2.22 21.60
C TYR A 241 -0.99 3.33 22.18
N ASP A 242 -0.01 2.95 23.00
CA ASP A 242 0.98 3.90 23.52
C ASP A 242 2.13 4.16 22.51
N ILE A 243 1.78 4.31 21.23
CA ILE A 243 2.72 4.65 20.15
C ILE A 243 2.21 5.86 19.37
N THR A 244 3.13 6.69 18.90
CA THR A 244 2.82 7.85 18.08
C THR A 244 2.55 7.47 16.63
N VAL A 245 1.94 8.39 15.88
CA VAL A 245 1.72 8.23 14.43
C VAL A 245 3.06 8.05 13.70
N ALA A 246 4.08 8.82 14.05
CA ALA A 246 5.42 8.68 13.47
C ALA A 246 6.01 7.29 13.76
N GLU A 247 5.93 6.82 15.01
CA GLU A 247 6.44 5.49 15.37
C GLU A 247 5.70 4.37 14.60
N LEU A 248 4.37 4.43 14.52
CA LEU A 248 3.60 3.42 13.80
C LEU A 248 3.89 3.45 12.29
N THR A 249 3.93 4.62 11.66
CA THR A 249 4.24 4.75 10.23
C THR A 249 5.67 4.36 9.90
N ASN A 250 6.63 4.58 10.80
CA ASN A 250 7.99 4.07 10.67
C ASN A 250 8.01 2.54 10.69
N ARG A 251 7.28 1.88 11.62
CA ARG A 251 7.14 0.41 11.64
C ARG A 251 6.56 -0.14 10.33
N ILE A 252 5.54 0.53 9.79
CA ILE A 252 4.94 0.15 8.50
C ILE A 252 5.97 0.32 7.36
N SER A 253 6.80 1.37 7.42
CA SER A 253 7.80 1.64 6.39
C SER A 253 8.95 0.63 6.43
N ASP A 254 9.39 0.23 7.63
CA ASP A 254 10.35 -0.87 7.83
C ASP A 254 9.84 -2.18 7.24
N LEU A 255 8.57 -2.52 7.48
CA LEU A 255 7.92 -3.69 6.90
C LEU A 255 7.98 -3.66 5.36
N ARG A 256 7.72 -2.50 4.75
CA ARG A 256 7.78 -2.33 3.30
C ARG A 256 9.20 -2.48 2.74
N ASN A 257 10.22 -2.00 3.45
CA ASN A 257 11.62 -2.12 3.03
C ASN A 257 12.08 -3.58 3.03
N ASP A 258 11.74 -4.32 4.08
CA ASP A 258 12.02 -5.76 4.19
C ASP A 258 11.40 -6.58 3.06
N ILE A 259 10.22 -6.14 2.63
CA ILE A 259 9.42 -6.77 1.57
C ILE A 259 10.00 -6.43 0.18
N GLY A 260 10.56 -5.24 0.00
CA GLY A 260 11.10 -4.71 -1.26
C GLY A 260 12.49 -5.21 -1.69
N LYS A 261 13.09 -6.18 -0.97
CA LYS A 261 14.48 -6.67 -1.11
C LYS A 261 15.54 -5.55 -1.05
N GLN A 262 16.32 -5.52 0.05
CA GLN A 262 17.50 -4.69 0.37
C GLN A 262 17.54 -3.23 -0.18
N GLY A 263 17.58 -2.27 0.76
CA GLY A 263 17.72 -0.83 0.51
C GLY A 263 16.80 -0.01 1.42
N LEU A 264 17.20 1.20 1.80
CA LEU A 264 16.31 2.19 2.41
C LEU A 264 15.42 2.75 1.29
N LYS A 265 14.17 2.28 1.22
CA LYS A 265 13.25 2.56 0.11
C LYS A 265 11.97 3.24 0.55
N ASN A 266 11.75 3.42 1.85
CA ASN A 266 10.66 4.18 2.45
C ASN A 266 11.08 4.44 3.89
N GLU A 267 11.22 5.70 4.26
CA GLU A 267 11.85 6.07 5.52
C GLU A 267 10.83 6.56 6.55
N GLY A 268 9.53 6.38 6.27
CA GLY A 268 8.46 6.88 7.13
C GLY A 268 8.20 8.37 6.95
N LEU A 269 7.54 9.00 7.92
CA LEU A 269 7.16 10.42 7.84
C LEU A 269 8.27 11.36 8.32
N ILE A 270 9.13 10.87 9.22
CA ILE A 270 10.24 11.62 9.82
C ILE A 270 11.47 10.71 9.82
N VAL A 271 12.57 11.25 9.31
CA VAL A 271 13.83 10.54 9.07
C VAL A 271 14.99 11.24 9.79
N PRO A 272 16.10 10.53 10.08
CA PRO A 272 17.35 11.18 10.45
C PRO A 272 17.72 12.28 9.45
N LEU A 273 18.31 13.38 9.94
CA LEU A 273 18.60 14.57 9.13
C LEU A 273 19.43 14.24 7.89
N GLU A 274 20.37 13.30 8.03
CA GLU A 274 21.27 12.83 6.99
C GLU A 274 20.59 12.00 5.88
N LEU A 275 19.39 11.48 6.14
CA LEU A 275 18.61 10.70 5.16
C LEU A 275 17.55 11.54 4.44
N GLY A 276 17.10 12.64 5.05
CA GLY A 276 16.13 13.50 4.39
C GLY A 276 16.75 14.35 3.28
N ALA A 277 15.90 15.09 2.56
CA ALA A 277 16.28 15.78 1.33
C ALA A 277 17.53 16.65 1.51
N GLU A 278 18.53 16.40 0.65
CA GLU A 278 19.85 17.07 0.65
C GLU A 278 20.61 16.98 2.00
N GLY A 279 20.22 16.06 2.89
CA GLY A 279 20.77 15.95 4.24
C GLY A 279 20.44 17.16 5.14
N ARG A 280 19.36 17.89 4.84
CA ARG A 280 19.07 19.20 5.45
C ARG A 280 17.73 19.29 6.18
N ILE A 281 16.88 18.28 6.05
CA ILE A 281 15.55 18.27 6.65
C ILE A 281 15.19 16.86 7.13
N SER A 282 14.42 16.74 8.20
CA SER A 282 13.97 15.45 8.73
C SER A 282 12.55 15.06 8.30
N GLY A 283 11.76 15.99 7.78
CA GLY A 283 10.42 15.70 7.26
C GLY A 283 10.47 14.96 5.92
N ASN A 284 9.65 13.93 5.78
CA ASN A 284 9.62 13.04 4.61
C ASN A 284 8.19 12.86 4.05
N VAL A 285 7.54 14.00 3.78
CA VAL A 285 6.16 14.06 3.26
C VAL A 285 6.07 13.56 1.82
N ILE A 286 7.12 13.73 1.03
CA ILE A 286 7.24 13.17 -0.32
C ILE A 286 8.48 12.29 -0.30
N ALA A 287 8.27 10.98 -0.38
CA ALA A 287 9.36 10.02 -0.33
C ALA A 287 10.07 9.93 -1.69
N GLY A 288 11.39 10.10 -1.68
CA GLY A 288 12.27 9.92 -2.83
C GLY A 288 13.61 9.37 -2.39
N ASP A 289 14.39 8.86 -3.33
CA ASP A 289 15.76 8.44 -3.11
C ASP A 289 16.68 9.65 -2.84
N ARG A 290 17.99 9.41 -2.77
CA ARG A 290 18.99 10.46 -2.53
C ARG A 290 18.95 11.62 -3.54
N ASP A 291 18.42 11.37 -4.73
CA ASP A 291 18.31 12.32 -5.84
C ASP A 291 16.86 12.87 -5.94
N SER A 292 16.02 12.61 -4.92
CA SER A 292 14.59 12.93 -4.87
C SER A 292 13.77 12.28 -6.00
N VAL A 293 14.24 11.15 -6.53
CA VAL A 293 13.52 10.35 -7.54
C VAL A 293 12.68 9.29 -6.83
N ALA A 294 11.50 8.99 -7.38
CA ALA A 294 10.63 7.96 -6.84
C ALA A 294 11.32 6.59 -6.83
N TYR A 295 11.21 5.85 -5.71
CA TYR A 295 11.84 4.55 -5.56
C TYR A 295 11.29 3.50 -6.53
N ASP A 296 12.17 2.64 -7.04
CA ASP A 296 11.84 1.49 -7.88
C ASP A 296 11.70 0.18 -7.06
N ARG A 297 10.95 -0.79 -7.61
CA ARG A 297 10.85 -2.16 -7.06
C ARG A 297 10.76 -3.25 -8.13
#